data_AF-A0A096MF36-F1
#
_entry.id   AF-A0A096MF36-F1
#
_cell.length_a   1.000
_cell.length_b   1.000
_cell.length_c   1.000
_cell.angle_alpha   90.00
_cell.angle_beta   90.00
_cell.angle_gamma   90.00
#
_symmetry.space_group_name_H-M   'P 1'
#
loop_
_entity.id
_entity.type
_entity.pdbx_description
1 polymer ?
#
loop_
_entity_poly.entity_id
_entity_poly.type
_entity_poly.pdbx_seq_one_letter_code
_entity_poly.pdbx_strand_id
1 'polypeptide(L)'
;LKMPQHITDIDISVNHAEEKQLRKLGFTQIHVDLNSDTGGNPVYLWYKTSDCPAITRIQFSFTDEMREGLVTEGYHKVDKNLNNGNSGSAIYLWFFKGCTDYDVPVVELDVSTDAQSDAMKVQPLWERSACDLNRRAGGKWIYLWMKRERQTYISDITATANTSLDSSLFRQGYTRMDEDTNRDAGGAFIFLWYRRTTDSQKAVRDLQVSTDGESEESFQNQNYQQVELDLNQGTKGSPV
;
A
#
# COMPACT_ATOMS: atom_id res chain seq x y z
N LEU A 1 26.80 14.21 -13.18
CA LEU A 1 25.95 13.20 -12.50
C LEU A 1 24.52 13.44 -12.97
N LYS A 2 23.89 12.45 -13.62
CA LYS A 2 22.47 12.56 -13.99
C LYS A 2 21.67 12.48 -12.69
N MET A 3 20.82 13.47 -12.41
CA MET A 3 19.95 13.42 -11.22
C MET A 3 19.07 12.17 -11.29
N PRO A 4 18.79 11.50 -10.16
CA PRO A 4 17.84 10.38 -10.15
C PRO A 4 16.48 10.92 -10.61
N GLN A 5 15.93 10.34 -11.67
CA GLN A 5 14.60 10.72 -12.12
C GLN A 5 13.58 10.09 -11.17
N HIS A 6 12.65 10.87 -10.66
CA HIS A 6 11.61 10.40 -9.75
C HIS A 6 10.36 9.97 -10.53
N ILE A 7 9.61 9.00 -10.02
CA ILE A 7 8.29 8.66 -10.55
C ILE A 7 7.37 9.85 -10.27
N THR A 8 6.80 10.46 -11.31
CA THR A 8 5.92 11.63 -11.16
C THR A 8 4.47 11.35 -11.46
N ASP A 9 4.17 10.35 -12.29
CA ASP A 9 2.80 10.04 -12.69
C ASP A 9 2.66 8.53 -12.83
N ILE A 10 1.49 8.02 -12.49
CA ILE A 10 1.09 6.63 -12.67
C ILE A 10 -0.22 6.62 -13.44
N ASP A 11 -0.34 5.71 -14.40
CA ASP A 11 -1.59 5.45 -15.11
C ASP A 11 -1.75 3.93 -15.33
N ILE A 12 -2.93 3.51 -15.75
CA ILE A 12 -3.29 2.11 -15.96
C ILE A 12 -3.94 1.98 -17.34
N SER A 13 -3.54 0.97 -18.10
CA SER A 13 -4.27 0.58 -19.32
C SER A 13 -5.08 -0.68 -19.07
N VAL A 14 -6.34 -0.69 -19.48
CA VAL A 14 -7.23 -1.86 -19.41
C VAL A 14 -7.60 -2.43 -20.79
N ASN A 15 -7.02 -1.86 -21.85
CA ASN A 15 -7.15 -2.32 -23.22
C ASN A 15 -5.99 -1.79 -24.09
N HIS A 16 -5.84 -2.38 -25.28
CA HIS A 16 -4.76 -2.06 -26.21
C HIS A 16 -4.79 -0.63 -26.78
N ALA A 17 -5.96 0.02 -26.85
CA ALA A 17 -6.04 1.40 -27.32
C ALA A 17 -5.41 2.37 -26.30
N GLU A 18 -5.67 2.13 -25.00
CA GLU A 18 -5.06 2.88 -23.91
C GLU A 18 -3.54 2.64 -23.84
N GLU A 19 -3.06 1.41 -24.01
CA GLU A 19 -1.62 1.15 -24.10
C GLU A 19 -0.95 1.99 -25.20
N LYS A 20 -1.55 2.06 -26.39
CA LYS A 20 -1.04 2.89 -27.49
C LYS A 20 -1.03 4.37 -27.14
N GLN A 21 -2.06 4.83 -26.44
CA GLN A 21 -2.16 6.22 -26.00
C GLN A 21 -1.08 6.55 -24.97
N LEU A 22 -0.91 5.72 -23.94
CA LEU A 22 0.08 5.93 -22.88
C LEU A 22 1.52 5.91 -23.41
N ARG A 23 1.82 5.00 -24.37
CA ARG A 23 3.12 5.03 -25.09
C ARG A 23 3.34 6.36 -25.81
N LYS A 24 2.34 6.87 -26.54
CA LYS A 24 2.44 8.17 -27.24
C LYS A 24 2.64 9.33 -26.26
N LEU A 25 2.06 9.23 -25.07
CA LEU A 25 2.23 10.22 -24.00
C LEU A 25 3.57 10.10 -23.27
N GLY A 26 4.41 9.11 -23.61
CA GLY A 26 5.74 8.93 -23.01
C GLY A 26 5.73 8.22 -21.66
N PHE A 27 4.68 7.47 -21.34
CA PHE A 27 4.70 6.57 -20.18
C PHE A 27 5.54 5.32 -20.47
N THR A 28 6.19 4.81 -19.43
CA THR A 28 6.89 3.52 -19.41
C THR A 28 5.97 2.45 -18.83
N GLN A 29 5.83 1.32 -19.52
CA GLN A 29 5.02 0.20 -19.07
C GLN A 29 5.79 -0.69 -18.10
N ILE A 30 5.14 -1.16 -17.05
CA ILE A 30 5.55 -2.38 -16.35
C ILE A 30 4.94 -3.57 -17.10
N HIS A 31 5.80 -4.39 -17.71
CA HIS A 31 5.39 -5.50 -18.59
C HIS A 31 4.91 -6.73 -17.80
N VAL A 32 4.02 -6.52 -16.84
CA VAL A 32 3.37 -7.56 -16.03
C VAL A 32 1.86 -7.36 -16.12
N ASP A 33 1.15 -8.41 -16.55
CA ASP A 33 -0.31 -8.40 -16.57
C ASP A 33 -0.86 -8.57 -15.15
N LEU A 34 -1.50 -7.52 -14.64
CA LEU A 34 -2.08 -7.47 -13.31
C LEU A 34 -3.32 -8.37 -13.15
N ASN A 35 -3.86 -8.89 -14.26
CA ASN A 35 -4.97 -9.85 -14.27
C ASN A 35 -4.51 -11.27 -14.66
N SER A 36 -3.20 -11.57 -14.59
CA SER A 36 -2.67 -12.88 -14.95
C SER A 36 -3.42 -14.01 -14.22
N ASP A 37 -3.84 -15.01 -14.98
CA ASP A 37 -4.56 -16.21 -14.52
C ASP A 37 -5.97 -15.97 -13.94
N THR A 38 -6.58 -14.82 -14.23
CA THR A 38 -7.97 -14.50 -13.81
C THR A 38 -9.01 -14.65 -14.91
N GLY A 39 -8.57 -14.84 -16.17
CA GLY A 39 -9.43 -14.82 -17.35
C GLY A 39 -9.96 -13.44 -17.75
N GLY A 40 -9.53 -12.37 -17.06
CA GLY A 40 -9.88 -10.99 -17.40
C GLY A 40 -9.08 -10.41 -18.56
N ASN A 41 -9.36 -9.15 -18.90
CA ASN A 41 -8.55 -8.41 -19.88
C ASN A 41 -7.16 -8.12 -19.30
N PRO A 42 -6.10 -8.10 -20.13
CA PRO A 42 -4.79 -7.65 -19.67
C PRO A 42 -4.85 -6.24 -19.10
N VAL A 43 -4.30 -6.06 -17.91
CA VAL A 43 -4.19 -4.76 -17.24
C VAL A 43 -2.74 -4.48 -16.93
N TYR A 44 -2.26 -3.30 -17.29
CA TYR A 44 -0.85 -2.92 -17.11
C TYR A 44 -0.72 -1.60 -16.36
N LEU A 45 0.27 -1.53 -15.48
CA LEU A 45 0.69 -0.30 -14.81
C LEU A 45 1.69 0.46 -15.67
N TRP A 46 1.57 1.77 -15.67
CA TRP A 46 2.42 2.69 -16.42
C TRP A 46 2.93 3.80 -15.51
N TYR A 47 4.14 4.29 -15.75
CA TYR A 47 4.68 5.43 -15.02
C TYR A 47 5.46 6.41 -15.89
N LYS A 48 5.59 7.65 -15.40
CA LYS A 48 6.52 8.65 -15.94
C LYS A 48 7.58 9.01 -14.91
N THR A 49 8.76 9.37 -15.42
CA THR A 49 9.82 9.92 -14.61
C THR A 49 10.16 11.35 -15.02
N SER A 50 10.45 12.19 -14.05
CA SER A 50 10.87 13.59 -14.24
C SER A 50 11.64 14.07 -13.00
N ASP A 51 12.10 15.31 -13.01
CA ASP A 51 12.91 15.88 -11.94
C ASP A 51 12.07 16.44 -10.77
N CYS A 52 10.79 16.83 -10.97
CA CYS A 52 9.88 17.33 -9.91
C CYS A 52 8.38 17.31 -10.33
N PRO A 53 7.41 17.36 -9.39
CA PRO A 53 7.42 16.78 -8.04
C PRO A 53 7.12 15.27 -8.08
N ALA A 54 7.82 14.53 -7.23
CA ALA A 54 7.75 13.08 -7.14
C ALA A 54 6.48 12.58 -6.45
N ILE A 55 6.02 11.39 -6.85
CA ILE A 55 5.12 10.57 -6.06
C ILE A 55 5.86 10.06 -4.83
N THR A 56 5.26 10.24 -3.66
CA THR A 56 5.82 9.84 -2.37
C THR A 56 4.96 8.80 -1.67
N ARG A 57 3.68 8.65 -2.02
CA ARG A 57 2.80 7.63 -1.44
C ARG A 57 1.89 7.05 -2.51
N ILE A 58 1.63 5.75 -2.41
CA ILE A 58 0.68 5.02 -3.25
C ILE A 58 -0.21 4.23 -2.30
N GLN A 59 -1.52 4.35 -2.46
CA GLN A 59 -2.56 3.68 -1.68
C GLN A 59 -3.57 3.01 -2.60
N PHE A 60 -4.35 2.07 -2.06
CA PHE A 60 -5.39 1.39 -2.81
C PHE A 60 -6.74 1.55 -2.11
N SER A 61 -7.81 1.47 -2.90
CA SER A 61 -9.18 1.43 -2.39
C SER A 61 -9.98 0.36 -3.12
N PHE A 62 -10.75 -0.42 -2.38
CA PHE A 62 -11.69 -1.41 -2.93
C PHE A 62 -13.06 -1.40 -2.24
N THR A 63 -13.31 -0.43 -1.36
CA THR A 63 -14.63 -0.05 -0.86
C THR A 63 -14.79 1.46 -0.99
N ASP A 64 -16.02 1.98 -0.85
CA ASP A 64 -16.25 3.42 -0.97
C ASP A 64 -15.72 4.19 0.24
N GLU A 65 -15.81 3.62 1.44
CA GLU A 65 -15.34 4.22 2.69
C GLU A 65 -13.82 4.44 2.67
N MET A 66 -13.06 3.50 2.08
CA MET A 66 -11.61 3.62 1.93
C MET A 66 -11.17 4.84 1.10
N ARG A 67 -12.06 5.41 0.28
CA ARG A 67 -11.78 6.50 -0.65
C ARG A 67 -11.93 7.87 0.02
N GLU A 68 -12.76 7.98 1.05
CA GLU A 68 -13.14 9.28 1.64
C GLU A 68 -11.92 10.04 2.16
N GLY A 69 -11.05 9.35 2.91
CA GLY A 69 -9.81 9.94 3.42
C GLY A 69 -8.81 10.32 2.33
N LEU A 70 -8.70 9.48 1.29
CA LEU A 70 -7.82 9.71 0.14
C LEU A 70 -8.24 10.95 -0.65
N VAL A 71 -9.55 11.10 -0.91
CA VAL A 71 -10.14 12.28 -1.56
C VAL A 71 -9.90 13.52 -0.70
N THR A 72 -10.16 13.42 0.60
CA THR A 72 -10.00 14.55 1.54
C THR A 72 -8.57 15.08 1.58
N GLU A 73 -7.58 14.19 1.58
CA GLU A 73 -6.16 14.57 1.59
C GLU A 73 -5.56 14.78 0.19
N GLY A 74 -6.39 14.82 -0.86
CA GLY A 74 -5.95 15.21 -2.20
C GLY A 74 -5.07 14.17 -2.90
N TYR A 75 -5.23 12.88 -2.58
CA TYR A 75 -4.65 11.82 -3.39
C TYR A 75 -5.26 11.83 -4.79
N HIS A 76 -4.43 11.64 -5.81
CA HIS A 76 -4.87 11.51 -7.18
C HIS A 76 -5.32 10.07 -7.45
N LYS A 77 -6.61 9.89 -7.80
CA LYS A 77 -7.15 8.61 -8.24
C LYS A 77 -6.74 8.33 -9.69
N VAL A 78 -6.18 7.16 -9.95
CA VAL A 78 -6.14 6.61 -11.30
C VAL A 78 -7.48 5.91 -11.56
N ASP A 79 -8.32 6.50 -12.41
CA ASP A 79 -9.71 6.07 -12.60
C ASP A 79 -9.84 4.86 -13.54
N LYS A 80 -9.20 3.77 -13.13
CA LYS A 80 -9.15 2.48 -13.84
C LYS A 80 -9.21 1.36 -12.82
N ASN A 81 -10.15 0.45 -12.99
CA ASN A 81 -10.24 -0.75 -12.17
C ASN A 81 -9.09 -1.71 -12.52
N LEU A 82 -8.24 -2.05 -11.56
CA LEU A 82 -7.15 -3.01 -11.77
C LEU A 82 -7.65 -4.40 -12.15
N ASN A 83 -8.81 -4.79 -11.63
CA ASN A 83 -9.48 -6.07 -11.91
C ASN A 83 -10.47 -5.97 -13.07
N ASN A 84 -10.22 -5.08 -14.04
CA ASN A 84 -11.14 -4.88 -15.15
C ASN A 84 -11.31 -6.14 -16.02
N GLY A 85 -12.55 -6.62 -16.13
CA GLY A 85 -12.89 -7.77 -16.96
C GLY A 85 -12.84 -9.12 -16.23
N ASN A 86 -12.54 -9.15 -14.93
CA ASN A 86 -12.70 -10.35 -14.10
C ASN A 86 -13.72 -10.11 -12.96
N SER A 87 -13.95 -11.11 -12.11
CA SER A 87 -14.90 -11.08 -10.99
C SER A 87 -14.28 -10.64 -9.66
N GLY A 88 -13.07 -10.07 -9.68
CA GLY A 88 -12.36 -9.58 -8.51
C GLY A 88 -12.97 -8.32 -7.91
N SER A 89 -12.41 -7.89 -6.78
CA SER A 89 -12.77 -6.61 -6.15
C SER A 89 -12.44 -5.47 -7.12
N ALA A 90 -13.28 -4.45 -7.24
CA ALA A 90 -12.89 -3.26 -7.99
C ALA A 90 -11.80 -2.52 -7.20
N ILE A 91 -10.55 -2.55 -7.68
CA ILE A 91 -9.41 -1.90 -7.00
C ILE A 91 -8.98 -0.69 -7.80
N TYR A 92 -8.79 0.43 -7.11
CA TYR A 92 -8.27 1.68 -7.69
C TYR A 92 -6.97 2.08 -7.00
N LEU A 93 -5.99 2.49 -7.79
CA LEU A 93 -4.72 3.06 -7.32
C LEU A 93 -4.87 4.55 -7.06
N TRP A 94 -4.27 5.02 -5.98
CA TRP A 94 -4.20 6.43 -5.60
C TRP A 94 -2.75 6.80 -5.34
N PHE A 95 -2.32 7.97 -5.77
CA PHE A 95 -0.99 8.47 -5.45
C PHE A 95 -1.00 9.89 -4.89
N PHE A 96 0.01 10.21 -4.09
CA PHE A 96 0.16 11.52 -3.47
C PHE A 96 1.60 12.03 -3.64
N LYS A 97 1.72 13.35 -3.80
CA LYS A 97 2.99 14.06 -3.93
C LYS A 97 3.19 14.92 -2.69
N GLY A 98 3.71 14.30 -1.63
CA GLY A 98 3.98 14.96 -0.36
C GLY A 98 5.39 15.54 -0.27
N CYS A 99 5.63 16.34 0.77
CA CYS A 99 6.90 17.02 1.00
C CYS A 99 7.33 17.06 2.48
N THR A 100 6.72 16.23 3.34
CA THR A 100 7.10 16.10 4.75
C THR A 100 8.34 15.23 4.93
N ASP A 101 8.89 15.17 6.14
CA ASP A 101 10.00 14.24 6.48
C ASP A 101 9.63 12.75 6.31
N TYR A 102 8.34 12.47 6.17
CA TYR A 102 7.79 11.13 5.95
C TYR A 102 7.55 10.83 4.45
N ASP A 103 7.78 11.81 3.58
CA ASP A 103 7.58 11.74 2.14
C ASP A 103 8.89 11.50 1.40
N VAL A 104 9.24 10.23 1.25
CA VAL A 104 10.43 9.82 0.49
C VAL A 104 10.02 9.51 -0.96
N PRO A 105 10.64 10.16 -1.98
CA PRO A 105 10.33 9.90 -3.38
C PRO A 105 10.41 8.43 -3.78
N VAL A 106 9.47 8.00 -4.63
CA VAL A 106 9.57 6.72 -5.35
C VAL A 106 10.40 6.94 -6.60
N VAL A 107 11.42 6.11 -6.79
CA VAL A 107 12.36 6.18 -7.94
C VAL A 107 12.17 5.04 -8.93
N GLU A 108 11.53 3.95 -8.50
CA GLU A 108 11.32 2.76 -9.30
C GLU A 108 10.05 2.04 -8.84
N LEU A 109 9.34 1.44 -9.79
CA LEU A 109 8.20 0.57 -9.54
C LEU A 109 8.46 -0.79 -10.19
N ASP A 110 8.04 -1.85 -9.52
CA ASP A 110 8.02 -3.21 -10.08
C ASP A 110 6.85 -4.01 -9.51
N VAL A 111 6.61 -5.21 -10.03
CA VAL A 111 5.50 -6.08 -9.62
C VAL A 111 6.00 -7.50 -9.39
N SER A 112 5.62 -8.12 -8.27
CA SER A 112 5.77 -9.56 -8.04
C SER A 112 4.47 -10.29 -8.39
N THR A 113 4.57 -11.53 -8.89
CA THR A 113 3.41 -12.36 -9.26
C THR A 113 3.41 -13.73 -8.59
N ASP A 114 4.43 -14.03 -7.79
CA ASP A 114 4.58 -15.29 -7.07
C ASP A 114 5.55 -15.10 -5.90
N ALA A 115 5.61 -16.10 -5.01
CA ALA A 115 6.47 -16.05 -3.83
C ALA A 115 7.97 -15.92 -4.16
N GLN A 116 8.42 -16.42 -5.31
CA GLN A 116 9.83 -16.37 -5.69
C GLN A 116 10.24 -14.96 -6.10
N SER A 117 9.49 -14.35 -7.02
CA SER A 117 9.68 -12.96 -7.45
C SER A 117 9.51 -11.99 -6.29
N ASP A 118 8.58 -12.27 -5.37
CA ASP A 118 8.38 -11.49 -4.15
C ASP A 118 9.60 -11.56 -3.22
N ALA A 119 10.11 -12.76 -2.92
CA ALA A 119 11.28 -12.93 -2.07
C ALA A 119 12.54 -12.26 -2.65
N MET A 120 12.70 -12.27 -3.97
CA MET A 120 13.82 -11.60 -4.64
C MET A 120 13.82 -10.08 -4.46
N LYS A 121 12.67 -9.48 -4.15
CA LYS A 121 12.50 -8.03 -3.96
C LYS A 121 12.70 -7.55 -2.54
N VAL A 122 12.86 -8.47 -1.58
CA VAL A 122 13.22 -8.15 -0.19
C VAL A 122 14.68 -7.69 -0.12
N GLN A 123 14.91 -6.46 -0.58
CA GLN A 123 16.22 -5.82 -0.68
C GLN A 123 16.12 -4.39 -0.13
N PRO A 124 17.26 -3.76 0.25
CA PRO A 124 17.25 -2.38 0.70
C PRO A 124 16.51 -1.44 -0.26
N LEU A 125 15.87 -0.42 0.30
CA LEU A 125 15.04 0.59 -0.40
C LEU A 125 13.71 0.09 -1.00
N TRP A 126 13.53 -1.21 -1.21
CA TRP A 126 12.29 -1.75 -1.75
C TRP A 126 11.28 -2.01 -0.65
N GLU A 127 10.03 -1.63 -0.92
CA GLU A 127 8.88 -1.92 -0.08
C GLU A 127 7.74 -2.46 -0.93
N ARG A 128 6.96 -3.36 -0.36
CA ARG A 128 5.82 -4.00 -1.00
C ARG A 128 4.52 -3.32 -0.58
N SER A 129 3.55 -3.20 -1.49
CA SER A 129 2.18 -2.83 -1.16
C SER A 129 1.55 -3.86 -0.23
N ALA A 130 0.62 -3.43 0.62
CA ALA A 130 -0.17 -4.34 1.44
C ALA A 130 -1.30 -4.99 0.62
N CYS A 131 -1.84 -4.29 -0.37
CA CYS A 131 -2.90 -4.78 -1.24
C CYS A 131 -2.37 -5.83 -2.24
N ASP A 132 -3.06 -6.98 -2.29
CA ASP A 132 -3.04 -7.88 -3.45
C ASP A 132 -3.82 -7.21 -4.58
N LEU A 133 -3.13 -6.82 -5.66
CA LEU A 133 -3.71 -6.11 -6.80
C LEU A 133 -4.74 -6.96 -7.55
N ASN A 134 -4.79 -8.26 -7.27
CA ASN A 134 -5.70 -9.23 -7.84
C ASN A 134 -6.77 -9.71 -6.84
N ARG A 135 -7.04 -8.91 -5.80
CA ARG A 135 -7.92 -9.25 -4.67
C ARG A 135 -9.27 -9.83 -5.10
N ARG A 136 -9.56 -11.05 -4.63
CA ARG A 136 -10.81 -11.81 -4.89
C ARG A 136 -11.06 -12.18 -6.37
N ALA A 137 -10.10 -12.00 -7.26
CA ALA A 137 -10.25 -12.41 -8.66
C ALA A 137 -9.89 -13.89 -8.91
N GLY A 138 -9.20 -14.53 -7.95
CA GLY A 138 -8.51 -15.81 -8.18
C GLY A 138 -7.19 -15.60 -8.92
N GLY A 139 -6.47 -16.66 -9.27
CA GLY A 139 -5.19 -16.56 -9.97
C GLY A 139 -4.00 -16.19 -9.07
N LYS A 140 -3.05 -15.43 -9.62
CA LYS A 140 -1.80 -15.07 -8.93
C LYS A 140 -2.01 -13.99 -7.86
N TRP A 141 -1.19 -14.03 -6.81
CA TRP A 141 -1.05 -12.93 -5.87
C TRP A 141 -0.08 -11.91 -6.45
N ILE A 142 -0.56 -10.68 -6.63
CA ILE A 142 0.16 -9.65 -7.36
C ILE A 142 0.37 -8.46 -6.44
N TYR A 143 1.63 -8.05 -6.25
CA TYR A 143 1.96 -6.94 -5.36
C TYR A 143 2.81 -5.89 -6.08
N LEU A 144 2.50 -4.62 -5.82
CA LEU A 144 3.32 -3.50 -6.27
C LEU A 144 4.53 -3.37 -5.33
N TRP A 145 5.70 -3.21 -5.92
CA TRP A 145 6.93 -2.86 -5.21
C TRP A 145 7.35 -1.44 -5.56
N MET A 146 7.69 -0.67 -4.54
CA MET A 146 8.16 0.71 -4.68
C MET A 146 9.58 0.80 -4.15
N LYS A 147 10.50 1.30 -4.96
CA LYS A 147 11.85 1.61 -4.50
C LYS A 147 11.92 3.06 -4.06
N ARG A 148 12.37 3.28 -2.84
CA ARG A 148 12.56 4.60 -2.25
C ARG A 148 13.91 5.18 -2.67
N GLU A 149 13.96 6.51 -2.82
CA GLU A 149 15.22 7.22 -3.07
C GLU A 149 16.25 7.02 -1.95
N ARG A 150 15.77 6.90 -0.71
CA ARG A 150 16.57 6.74 0.51
C ARG A 150 15.97 5.65 1.38
N GLN A 151 16.80 5.01 2.19
CA GLN A 151 16.34 3.95 3.09
C GLN A 151 15.33 4.52 4.08
N THR A 152 14.19 3.84 4.17
CA THR A 152 13.12 4.16 5.12
C THR A 152 13.03 3.10 6.20
N TYR A 153 12.56 3.51 7.37
CA TYR A 153 12.24 2.65 8.51
C TYR A 153 10.82 2.95 8.94
N ILE A 154 10.11 1.97 9.50
CA ILE A 154 8.87 2.24 10.23
C ILE A 154 9.27 2.94 11.53
N SER A 155 8.72 4.11 11.80
CA SER A 155 8.96 4.86 13.04
C SER A 155 7.77 4.85 13.99
N ASP A 156 6.61 4.44 13.51
CA ASP A 156 5.39 4.48 14.29
C ASP A 156 4.33 3.54 13.69
N ILE A 157 3.49 2.97 14.55
CA ILE A 157 2.40 2.08 14.19
C ILE A 157 1.18 2.46 15.03
N THR A 158 0.02 2.52 14.38
CA THR A 158 -1.27 2.72 15.05
C THR A 158 -2.35 1.90 14.36
N ALA A 159 -3.57 1.89 14.88
CA ALA A 159 -4.68 1.16 14.31
C ALA A 159 -5.99 1.95 14.43
N THR A 160 -6.94 1.70 13.52
CA THR A 160 -8.27 2.32 13.55
C THR A 160 -9.35 1.28 13.34
N ALA A 161 -10.48 1.39 14.06
CA ALA A 161 -11.62 0.48 13.91
C ALA A 161 -12.67 0.93 12.86
N ASN A 162 -12.37 2.01 12.15
CA ASN A 162 -13.19 2.61 11.10
C ASN A 162 -12.34 3.61 10.30
N THR A 163 -12.96 4.29 9.34
CA THR A 163 -12.31 5.24 8.43
C THR A 163 -12.34 6.70 8.88
N SER A 164 -12.92 7.02 10.05
CA SER A 164 -13.11 8.41 10.48
C SER A 164 -11.80 9.18 10.73
N LEU A 165 -10.70 8.47 10.98
CA LEU A 165 -9.37 9.02 11.20
C LEU A 165 -8.48 8.96 9.95
N ASP A 166 -8.95 8.41 8.84
CA ASP A 166 -8.14 8.22 7.62
C ASP A 166 -7.48 9.52 7.18
N SER A 167 -8.27 10.59 7.02
CA SER A 167 -7.78 11.87 6.54
C SER A 167 -6.71 12.45 7.47
N SER A 168 -6.93 12.38 8.79
CA SER A 168 -5.98 12.92 9.75
C SER A 168 -4.67 12.11 9.79
N LEU A 169 -4.74 10.77 9.65
CA LEU A 169 -3.57 9.89 9.61
C LEU A 169 -2.79 10.06 8.31
N PHE A 170 -3.46 10.14 7.16
CA PHE A 170 -2.82 10.46 5.89
C PHE A 170 -2.08 11.80 5.95
N ARG A 171 -2.71 12.85 6.49
CA ARG A 171 -2.05 14.16 6.68
C ARG A 171 -0.77 14.07 7.50
N GLN A 172 -0.78 13.21 8.51
CA GLN A 172 0.34 13.02 9.45
C GLN A 172 1.47 12.14 8.93
N GLY A 173 1.38 11.61 7.70
CA GLY A 173 2.43 10.78 7.11
C GLY A 173 2.18 9.28 7.17
N TYR A 174 1.05 8.84 7.72
CA TYR A 174 0.78 7.41 7.82
C TYR A 174 0.36 6.82 6.47
N THR A 175 0.68 5.55 6.34
CA THR A 175 0.30 4.66 5.25
C THR A 175 -0.59 3.58 5.86
N ARG A 176 -1.81 3.44 5.35
CA ARG A 176 -2.73 2.39 5.76
C ARG A 176 -2.28 1.06 5.15
N MET A 177 -2.31 -0.01 5.93
CA MET A 177 -2.32 -1.37 5.38
C MET A 177 -3.73 -1.65 4.86
N ASP A 178 -3.87 -1.87 3.56
CA ASP A 178 -5.17 -1.89 2.90
C ASP A 178 -6.09 -3.04 3.39
N GLU A 179 -5.52 -4.06 4.03
CA GLU A 179 -6.29 -5.17 4.57
C GLU A 179 -6.65 -5.00 6.04
N ASP A 180 -7.91 -5.28 6.32
CA ASP A 180 -8.48 -5.33 7.67
C ASP A 180 -8.02 -6.58 8.41
N THR A 181 -7.61 -6.45 9.67
CA THR A 181 -7.16 -7.60 10.49
C THR A 181 -8.29 -8.57 10.82
N ASN A 182 -9.55 -8.10 10.76
CA ASN A 182 -10.75 -8.91 10.97
C ASN A 182 -11.37 -9.44 9.67
N ARG A 183 -10.62 -9.42 8.56
CA ARG A 183 -11.13 -9.83 7.25
C ARG A 183 -11.78 -11.22 7.32
N ASP A 184 -13.05 -11.27 6.91
CA ASP A 184 -13.90 -12.47 6.86
C ASP A 184 -14.19 -13.12 8.25
N ALA A 185 -13.74 -12.51 9.35
CA ALA A 185 -14.03 -12.93 10.73
C ALA A 185 -15.30 -12.27 11.32
N GLY A 186 -15.80 -11.21 10.67
CA GLY A 186 -16.83 -10.32 11.21
C GLY A 186 -16.27 -9.35 12.25
N GLY A 187 -17.09 -8.44 12.78
CA GLY A 187 -16.64 -7.45 13.76
C GLY A 187 -16.32 -6.09 13.14
N ALA A 188 -15.46 -5.32 13.82
CA ALA A 188 -15.04 -4.00 13.37
C ALA A 188 -14.00 -4.11 12.24
N PHE A 189 -13.96 -3.10 11.35
CA PHE A 189 -12.91 -2.99 10.33
C PHE A 189 -11.68 -2.35 10.94
N ILE A 190 -10.74 -3.19 11.37
CA ILE A 190 -9.49 -2.80 12.00
C ILE A 190 -8.41 -2.66 10.93
N PHE A 191 -7.96 -1.43 10.69
CA PHE A 191 -6.83 -1.16 9.80
C PHE A 191 -5.59 -0.82 10.61
N LEU A 192 -4.48 -1.49 10.29
CA LEU A 192 -3.16 -1.09 10.76
C LEU A 192 -2.62 0.06 9.91
N TRP A 193 -1.89 0.97 10.54
CA TRP A 193 -1.25 2.11 9.92
C TRP A 193 0.19 2.17 10.36
N TYR A 194 1.08 2.55 9.46
CA TYR A 194 2.48 2.78 9.78
C TYR A 194 2.95 4.10 9.22
N ARG A 195 3.88 4.76 9.92
CA ARG A 195 4.56 5.96 9.44
C ARG A 195 6.03 5.66 9.26
N ARG A 196 6.61 6.18 8.17
CA ARG A 196 8.01 5.95 7.82
C ARG A 196 8.87 7.13 8.18
N THR A 197 10.16 6.90 8.38
CA THR A 197 11.19 7.92 8.54
C THR A 197 12.47 7.51 7.81
N THR A 198 13.36 8.46 7.57
CA THR A 198 14.75 8.18 7.14
C THR A 198 15.73 8.15 8.33
N ASP A 199 15.27 8.51 9.52
CA ASP A 199 16.06 8.48 10.75
C ASP A 199 16.04 7.08 11.40
N SER A 200 17.15 6.35 11.28
CA SER A 200 17.29 5.01 11.84
C SER A 200 17.22 4.96 13.37
N GLN A 201 17.40 6.10 14.06
CA GLN A 201 17.28 6.15 15.52
C GLN A 201 15.82 6.05 15.97
N LYS A 202 14.89 6.55 15.15
CA LYS A 202 13.44 6.48 15.37
C LYS A 202 12.79 5.19 14.88
N ALA A 203 13.58 4.26 14.33
CA ALA A 203 13.05 3.01 13.80
C ALA A 203 12.44 2.13 14.91
N VAL A 204 11.25 1.60 14.67
CA VAL A 204 10.70 0.45 15.38
C VAL A 204 11.61 -0.74 15.09
N ARG A 205 12.07 -1.41 16.14
CA ARG A 205 13.07 -2.48 16.04
C ARG A 205 12.52 -3.88 16.32
N ASP A 206 11.36 -3.94 16.96
CA ASP A 206 10.73 -5.21 17.32
C ASP A 206 9.22 -5.05 17.36
N LEU A 207 8.49 -6.13 17.09
CA LEU A 207 7.04 -6.22 17.11
C LEU A 207 6.62 -7.54 17.72
N GLN A 208 5.61 -7.50 18.59
CA GLN A 208 5.00 -8.67 19.20
C GLN A 208 3.49 -8.60 19.02
N VAL A 209 2.84 -9.76 19.08
CA VAL A 209 1.39 -9.89 19.05
C VAL A 209 1.00 -10.71 20.27
N SER A 210 0.21 -10.11 21.17
CA SER A 210 -0.43 -10.82 22.28
C SER A 210 -1.73 -11.45 21.80
N THR A 211 -2.01 -12.66 22.29
CA THR A 211 -3.28 -13.37 22.04
C THR A 211 -3.99 -13.75 23.35
N ASP A 212 -3.44 -13.33 24.47
CA ASP A 212 -3.95 -13.52 25.82
C ASP A 212 -3.34 -12.45 26.76
N GLY A 213 -3.94 -12.28 27.94
CA GLY A 213 -3.46 -11.29 28.92
C GLY A 213 -2.08 -11.62 29.50
N GLU A 214 -1.68 -12.90 29.52
CA GLU A 214 -0.35 -13.29 30.01
C GLU A 214 0.76 -12.80 29.07
N SER A 215 0.57 -12.95 27.75
CA SER A 215 1.49 -12.43 26.75
C SER A 215 1.48 -10.90 26.71
N GLU A 216 0.32 -10.27 26.84
CA GLU A 216 0.20 -8.80 26.96
C GLU A 216 1.03 -8.27 28.14
N GLU A 217 0.81 -8.80 29.34
CA GLU A 217 1.55 -8.42 30.55
C GLU A 217 3.06 -8.68 30.39
N SER A 218 3.42 -9.82 29.78
CA SER A 218 4.82 -10.16 29.50
C SER A 218 5.50 -9.15 28.57
N PHE A 219 4.80 -8.69 27.53
CA PHE A 219 5.33 -7.68 26.61
C PHE A 219 5.40 -6.29 27.25
N GLN A 220 4.41 -5.90 28.05
CA GLN A 220 4.46 -4.65 28.82
C GLN A 220 5.66 -4.64 29.77
N ASN A 221 5.94 -5.75 30.47
CA ASN A 221 7.13 -5.91 31.32
C ASN A 221 8.46 -5.87 30.55
N GLN A 222 8.44 -6.19 29.25
CA GLN A 222 9.58 -6.04 28.34
C GLN A 222 9.67 -4.64 27.70
N ASN A 223 8.82 -3.69 28.14
CA ASN A 223 8.73 -2.31 27.66
C ASN A 223 8.23 -2.16 26.22
N TYR A 224 7.52 -3.15 25.68
CA TYR A 224 6.77 -2.95 24.44
C TYR A 224 5.69 -1.88 24.65
N GLN A 225 5.49 -1.06 23.61
CA GLN A 225 4.40 -0.09 23.57
C GLN A 225 3.22 -0.75 22.84
N GLN A 226 2.06 -0.78 23.50
CA GLN A 226 0.86 -1.36 22.93
C GLN A 226 0.24 -0.41 21.90
N VAL A 227 -0.23 -0.97 20.79
CA VAL A 227 -1.15 -0.24 19.90
C VAL A 227 -2.50 -0.25 20.61
N GLU A 228 -3.00 0.92 21.00
CA GLU A 228 -4.22 1.09 21.82
C GLU A 228 -5.52 0.80 21.05
N LEU A 229 -5.63 -0.38 20.46
CA LEU A 229 -6.82 -0.91 19.82
C LEU A 229 -6.79 -2.44 19.81
N ASP A 230 -7.88 -3.05 20.26
CA ASP A 230 -8.08 -4.50 20.11
C ASP A 230 -8.16 -4.85 18.63
N LEU A 231 -7.16 -5.58 18.13
CA LEU A 231 -7.06 -5.96 16.73
C LEU A 231 -8.05 -7.04 16.31
N ASN A 232 -8.77 -7.65 17.26
CA ASN A 232 -9.85 -8.61 17.03
C ASN A 232 -11.24 -8.06 17.42
N GLN A 233 -11.35 -6.75 17.65
CA GLN A 233 -12.55 -6.12 18.20
C GLN A 233 -13.83 -6.50 17.44
N GLY A 234 -14.80 -7.02 18.17
CA GLY A 234 -16.13 -7.37 17.64
C GLY A 234 -16.17 -8.69 16.87
N THR A 235 -15.06 -9.42 16.78
CA THR A 235 -15.05 -10.81 16.30
C THR A 235 -15.60 -11.76 17.38
N LYS A 236 -15.62 -13.07 17.07
CA LYS A 236 -15.89 -14.13 18.06
C LYS A 236 -14.64 -14.56 18.85
N GLY A 237 -13.49 -13.93 18.61
CA GLY A 237 -12.27 -14.17 19.35
C GLY A 237 -12.37 -13.67 20.79
N SER A 238 -11.46 -14.14 21.65
CA SER A 238 -11.31 -13.55 22.98
C SER A 238 -10.67 -12.17 22.83
N PRO A 239 -11.29 -11.09 23.35
CA PRO A 239 -10.62 -9.80 23.40
C PRO A 239 -9.39 -9.94 24.28
N VAL A 240 -8.30 -9.30 23.86
CA VAL A 240 -7.03 -9.21 24.58
C VAL A 240 -6.79 -7.74 24.85
#